data_AF-A0A6J4KID4-F1
#
_entry.id   AF-A0A6J4KID4-F1
#
_cell.length_a   1.000
_cell.length_b   1.000
_cell.length_c   1.000
_cell.angle_alpha   90.00
_cell.angle_beta   90.00
_cell.angle_gamma   90.00
#
_symmetry.space_group_name_H-M   'P 1'
#
loop_
_entity.id
_entity.type
_entity.pdbx_description
1 polymer ?
#
loop_
_entity_poly.entity_id
_entity_poly.type
_entity_poly.pdbx_seq_one_letter_code
_entity_poly.pdbx_strand_id
1 'polypeptide(L)' 'GLTVGRRRTARLMRENGLRARQKRRFKQTTDSHHAWPVAPNLLNQDFTAAGP' A
#
# COMPACT_ATOMS: atom_id res chain seq x y z
N GLY A 1 4.82 20.55 19.63
CA GLY A 1 4.80 19.14 19.19
C GLY A 1 6.21 18.70 18.83
N LEU A 2 6.46 17.38 18.67
CA LEU A 2 7.78 16.86 18.32
C LEU A 2 8.01 16.91 16.81
N THR A 3 9.10 17.51 16.34
CA THR A 3 9.47 17.57 14.93
C THR A 3 10.11 16.24 14.51
N VAL A 4 9.33 15.36 13.88
CA VAL A 4 9.79 14.02 13.47
C VAL A 4 9.52 13.80 11.98
N GLY A 5 10.54 13.39 11.24
CA GLY A 5 10.43 13.11 9.82
C GLY A 5 9.60 11.86 9.51
N ARG A 6 8.92 11.85 8.36
CA ARG A 6 8.03 10.78 7.88
C ARG A 6 8.63 9.37 7.99
N ARG A 7 9.91 9.22 7.61
CA ARG A 7 10.62 7.92 7.63
C ARG A 7 10.80 7.38 9.05
N ARG A 8 11.14 8.25 10.00
CA ARG A 8 11.31 7.88 11.41
C ARG A 8 9.98 7.47 12.03
N THR A 9 8.91 8.22 11.77
CA THR A 9 7.56 7.85 12.22
C THR A 9 7.13 6.49 11.66
N ALA A 10 7.33 6.25 10.36
CA ALA A 10 6.99 4.98 9.73
C ALA A 10 7.78 3.79 10.30
N ARG A 11 9.08 3.97 10.59
CA ARG A 11 9.91 2.95 11.24
C ARG A 11 9.39 2.60 12.63
N LEU A 12 9.19 3.62 13.48
CA LEU A 12 8.67 3.42 14.84
C LEU A 12 7.29 2.75 14.83
N MET A 13 6.41 3.15 13.91
CA MET A 13 5.10 2.50 13.76
C MET A 13 5.24 1.01 13.42
N ARG A 14 6.14 0.64 12.50
CA ARG A 14 6.38 -0.77 12.14
C ARG A 14 6.95 -1.57 13.31
N GLU A 15 7.94 -1.03 13.99
CA GLU A 15 8.57 -1.66 15.17
C GLU A 15 7.55 -1.92 16.30
N ASN A 16 6.55 -1.04 16.43
CA ASN A 16 5.52 -1.14 17.46
C ASN A 16 4.20 -1.79 16.97
N GLY A 17 4.16 -2.32 15.74
CA GLY A 17 2.94 -2.92 15.17
C GLY A 17 1.77 -1.94 14.97
N LEU A 18 2.04 -0.64 14.99
CA LEU A 18 1.03 0.41 14.87
C LEU A 18 0.68 0.66 13.41
N ARG A 19 -0.61 0.90 13.14
CA ARG A 19 -1.12 1.26 11.81
C ARG A 19 -1.86 2.59 11.87
N ALA A 20 -1.62 3.45 10.88
CA ALA A 20 -2.36 4.68 10.74
C ALA A 20 -3.81 4.38 10.39
N ARG A 21 -4.74 5.04 11.06
CA ARG A 21 -6.16 4.99 10.70
C ARG A 21 -6.38 5.79 9.43
N GLN A 22 -6.63 5.10 8.33
CA GLN A 22 -6.93 5.74 7.04
C GLN A 22 -8.37 6.27 7.02
N LYS A 23 -8.61 7.38 6.31
CA LYS A 23 -9.96 7.89 6.08
C LYS A 23 -10.74 6.89 5.21
N ARG A 24 -11.97 6.54 5.60
CA ARG A 24 -12.84 5.67 4.80
C ARG A 24 -13.19 6.38 3.49
N ARG A 25 -13.13 5.65 2.37
CA ARG A 25 -13.63 6.15 1.07
C ARG A 25 -15.15 6.37 1.18
N PHE A 26 -15.66 7.47 0.60
CA PHE A 26 -17.10 7.75 0.59
C PHE A 26 -17.86 6.82 -0.36
N LYS A 27 -17.28 6.57 -1.54
CA LYS A 27 -17.80 5.64 -2.55
C LYS A 27 -16.63 4.83 -3.11
N GLN A 28 -16.81 3.52 -3.20
CA GLN A 28 -15.87 2.60 -3.83
C GLN A 28 -16.40 2.29 -5.22
N THR A 29 -15.69 2.73 -6.27
CA THR A 29 -16.08 2.52 -7.67
C THR A 29 -15.60 1.19 -8.24
N THR A 30 -14.79 0.44 -7.47
CA THR A 30 -14.19 -0.83 -7.87
C THR A 30 -14.34 -1.82 -6.73
N ASP A 31 -15.15 -2.86 -6.93
CA ASP A 31 -15.24 -3.96 -5.99
C ASP A 31 -14.01 -4.86 -6.16
N SER A 32 -13.05 -4.72 -5.24
CA SER A 32 -11.86 -5.59 -5.23
C SER A 32 -12.10 -6.91 -4.49
N HIS A 33 -13.27 -7.11 -3.87
CA HIS A 33 -13.65 -8.31 -3.11
C HIS A 33 -14.76 -9.08 -3.82
N HIS A 34 -14.69 -9.17 -5.15
CA HIS A 34 -15.63 -9.97 -5.92
C HIS A 34 -15.14 -11.42 -6.06
N ALA A 35 -16.07 -12.37 -6.19
CA ALA A 35 -15.74 -13.78 -6.42
C ALA A 35 -15.34 -14.11 -7.87
N TRP A 36 -15.45 -13.13 -8.78
CA TRP A 36 -15.11 -13.31 -10.19
C TRP A 36 -13.60 -13.43 -10.41
N PRO A 37 -13.15 -14.17 -11.44
CA PRO A 37 -11.75 -14.20 -11.81
C PRO A 37 -11.27 -12.82 -12.24
N VAL A 38 -10.15 -12.37 -11.67
CA VAL A 38 -9.44 -11.18 -12.13
C VAL A 38 -8.77 -11.53 -13.46
N ALA A 39 -8.92 -10.67 -14.47
CA ALA A 39 -8.28 -10.87 -15.76
C ALA A 39 -6.76 -10.99 -15.59
N PRO A 40 -6.10 -11.95 -16.25
CA PRO A 40 -4.67 -12.15 -16.13
C PRO A 40 -3.92 -10.92 -16.63
N ASN A 41 -2.82 -10.56 -15.95
CA ASN A 41 -1.93 -9.49 -16.38
C ASN A 41 -1.13 -9.96 -17.60
N LEU A 42 -1.63 -9.70 -18.81
CA LEU A 42 -1.01 -10.12 -20.06
C LEU A 42 0.33 -9.43 -20.36
N LEU A 43 0.50 -8.19 -19.87
CA LEU A 43 1.70 -7.42 -20.12
C LEU A 43 2.87 -7.87 -19.23
N ASN A 44 2.55 -8.44 -18.07
CA ASN A 44 3.48 -9.03 -17.11
C ASN A 44 4.80 -8.24 -16.98
N GLN A 45 4.66 -6.93 -16.69
CA GLN A 45 5.74 -5.95 -16.68
C GLN A 45 6.82 -6.34 -15.66
N ASP A 46 7.82 -7.08 -16.13
CA ASP A 46 8.98 -7.47 -15.33
C ASP A 46 9.90 -6.26 -15.16
N PHE A 47 9.85 -5.69 -13.98
CA PHE A 47 10.69 -4.56 -13.57
C PHE A 47 11.90 -5.02 -12.76
N THR A 48 12.28 -6.29 -12.83
CA THR A 48 13.53 -6.74 -12.22
C THR A 48 14.71 -6.02 -12.90
N ALA A 49 15.42 -5.21 -12.11
CA ALA A 49 16.67 -4.58 -12.51
C ALA A 49 17.78 -5.14 -11.62
N ALA A 50 18.80 -5.75 -12.24
CA ALA A 50 19.93 -6.33 -11.52
C ALA A 50 20.85 -5.28 -10.89
N GLY A 51 20.73 -4.01 -11.29
CA GLY A 51 21.49 -2.90 -10.75
C GLY A 51 20.98 -1.55 -11.28
N PRO A 52 21.49 -0.44 -10.72
CA PRO A 52 21.22 0.91 -11.21
C PRO A 52 21.82 1.17 -12.59
#